data_AF-Q64B68-F1
#
_entry.id   AF-Q64B68-F1
#
_cell.length_a   1.000
_cell.length_b   1.000
_cell.length_c   1.000
_cell.angle_alpha   90.00
_cell.angle_beta   90.00
_cell.angle_gamma   90.00
#
_symmetry.space_group_name_H-M   'P 1'
#
loop_
_entity.id
_entity.type
_entity.pdbx_description
1 polymer ?
#
loop_
_entity_poly.entity_id
_entity_poly.type
_entity_poly.pdbx_seq_one_letter_code
_entity_poly.pdbx_strand_id
1 'polypeptide(L)'
;MYKTEREVLKILKRNKIDVVSTLPCEKISALLRYVASEQAFCHVGLNREENGVGVSAGVYLAGGKPLMMIQSTGLGNSINALMSLTVTYGLPLPIIASWRGVYNEKIEAQVPLGKALPNVLDALGLKYTIIDGSSQIDLVEEVVQDAFDNERPHIALISPKTWENGDASEERTVSHKPRRMRLRYEKELKTPEMRRYDAIKVISEYLSEEAVIANIGVPSKELYALKDRALNFYMLGSLGQVSPIGLGVALKTKRETMVLDGDGSLLMSNILPIVAGKKPENLSIVCLDNGTWGSTGDQPAPYADTELMAISAGIANTKRVHTEEELRADLERLYEEAGPRFLHVLVKPGNVPTAENIKLSAEQIKSRFIAVCV
;
A
#
# COMPACT_ATOMS: atom_id res chain seq x y z
N MET A 1 -17.44 23.57 -18.52
CA MET A 1 -16.68 22.36 -18.94
C MET A 1 -15.31 22.35 -18.26
N TYR A 2 -15.01 21.34 -17.45
CA TYR A 2 -13.77 21.17 -16.67
C TYR A 2 -12.50 20.98 -17.53
N LYS A 3 -12.00 22.07 -18.13
CA LYS A 3 -10.85 22.03 -19.06
C LYS A 3 -9.56 21.60 -18.35
N THR A 4 -9.33 22.12 -17.15
CA THR A 4 -8.11 21.87 -16.37
C THR A 4 -7.97 20.40 -15.97
N GLU A 5 -9.04 19.79 -15.44
CA GLU A 5 -9.06 18.39 -15.02
C GLU A 5 -8.85 17.45 -16.21
N ARG A 6 -9.43 17.78 -17.37
CA ARG A 6 -9.22 17.03 -18.60
C ARG A 6 -7.78 17.08 -19.08
N GLU A 7 -7.10 18.21 -18.89
CA GLU A 7 -5.69 18.32 -19.24
C GLU A 7 -4.82 17.45 -18.34
N VAL A 8 -5.08 17.40 -17.04
CA VAL A 8 -4.42 16.46 -16.13
C VAL A 8 -4.58 15.02 -16.61
N LEU A 9 -5.79 14.59 -16.98
CA LEU A 9 -6.01 13.22 -17.49
C LEU A 9 -5.20 12.95 -18.78
N LYS A 10 -5.07 13.92 -19.69
CA LYS A 10 -4.25 13.77 -20.89
C LYS A 10 -2.78 13.61 -20.54
N ILE A 11 -2.27 14.42 -19.61
CA ILE A 11 -0.90 14.33 -19.12
C ILE A 11 -0.64 12.94 -18.54
N LEU A 12 -1.55 12.43 -17.70
CA LEU A 12 -1.41 11.10 -17.09
C LEU A 12 -1.38 9.99 -18.15
N LYS A 13 -2.28 10.04 -19.13
CA LYS A 13 -2.31 9.07 -20.25
C LYS A 13 -1.05 9.15 -21.11
N ARG A 14 -0.58 10.37 -21.45
CA ARG A 14 0.65 10.59 -22.24
C ARG A 14 1.87 10.01 -21.54
N ASN A 15 1.93 10.14 -20.22
CA ASN A 15 3.03 9.61 -19.39
C ASN A 15 2.82 8.14 -18.98
N LYS A 16 1.78 7.48 -19.50
CA LYS A 16 1.45 6.07 -19.29
C LYS A 16 1.23 5.70 -17.82
N ILE A 17 0.70 6.62 -17.02
CA ILE A 17 0.21 6.29 -15.68
C ILE A 17 -0.91 5.26 -15.83
N ASP A 18 -0.84 4.17 -15.08
CA ASP A 18 -1.78 3.05 -15.21
C ASP A 18 -2.46 2.66 -13.89
N VAL A 19 -1.94 3.11 -12.75
CA VAL A 19 -2.60 2.97 -11.44
C VAL A 19 -2.66 4.33 -10.76
N VAL A 20 -3.86 4.73 -10.34
CA VAL A 20 -4.05 5.99 -9.61
C VAL A 20 -4.70 5.72 -8.27
N SER A 21 -3.93 5.93 -7.20
CA SER A 21 -4.41 5.80 -5.83
C SER A 21 -4.96 7.13 -5.35
N THR A 22 -6.18 7.14 -4.83
CA THR A 22 -6.87 8.38 -4.48
C THR A 22 -7.45 8.36 -3.07
N LEU A 23 -7.40 9.49 -2.38
CA LEU A 23 -8.20 9.74 -1.18
C LEU A 23 -9.18 10.90 -1.43
N PRO A 24 -10.42 10.86 -0.91
CA PRO A 24 -11.39 11.93 -1.16
C PRO A 24 -10.91 13.31 -0.74
N CYS A 25 -11.11 14.29 -1.61
CA CYS A 25 -10.89 15.70 -1.32
C CYS A 25 -11.88 16.56 -2.13
N GLU A 26 -12.55 17.49 -1.46
CA GLU A 26 -13.55 18.38 -2.06
C GLU A 26 -12.97 19.19 -3.24
N LYS A 27 -11.78 19.78 -3.06
CA LYS A 27 -11.16 20.71 -4.02
C LYS A 27 -10.73 20.06 -5.34
N ILE A 28 -10.57 18.74 -5.37
CA ILE A 28 -10.24 17.97 -6.58
C ILE A 28 -11.33 16.94 -6.91
N SER A 29 -12.54 17.08 -6.38
CA SER A 29 -13.61 16.08 -6.51
C SER A 29 -13.98 15.75 -7.96
N ALA A 30 -13.93 16.73 -8.87
CA ALA A 30 -14.15 16.53 -10.30
C ALA A 30 -13.07 15.66 -10.94
N LEU A 31 -11.80 15.95 -10.64
CA LEU A 31 -10.66 15.16 -11.10
C LEU A 31 -10.74 13.72 -10.58
N LEU A 32 -11.04 13.54 -9.28
CA LEU A 32 -11.20 12.22 -8.66
C LEU A 32 -12.29 11.39 -9.34
N ARG A 33 -13.43 12.01 -9.67
CA ARG A 33 -14.51 11.33 -10.41
C ARG A 33 -14.07 10.92 -11.82
N TYR A 34 -13.35 11.80 -12.52
CA TYR A 34 -12.87 11.46 -13.85
C TYR A 34 -11.90 10.28 -13.84
N VAL A 35 -10.93 10.28 -12.92
CA VAL A 35 -10.00 9.15 -12.75
C VAL A 35 -10.76 7.87 -12.44
N ALA A 36 -11.73 7.91 -11.53
CA ALA A 36 -12.52 6.73 -11.16
C ALA A 36 -13.39 6.18 -12.32
N SER A 37 -13.79 7.04 -13.27
CA SER A 37 -14.58 6.63 -14.44
C SER A 37 -13.75 6.27 -15.68
N GLU A 38 -12.45 6.54 -15.66
CA GLU A 38 -11.58 6.42 -16.81
C GLU A 38 -10.98 5.01 -16.90
N GLN A 39 -11.32 4.28 -17.96
CA GLN A 39 -10.89 2.89 -18.16
C GLN A 39 -9.37 2.75 -18.35
N ALA A 40 -8.68 3.82 -18.75
CA ALA A 40 -7.23 3.81 -18.89
C ALA A 40 -6.49 3.64 -17.55
N PHE A 41 -7.15 3.83 -16.41
CA PHE A 41 -6.53 3.75 -15.09
C PHE A 41 -7.14 2.64 -14.24
N CYS A 42 -6.30 1.87 -13.56
CA CYS A 42 -6.72 1.12 -12.39
C CYS A 42 -6.83 2.09 -11.21
N HIS A 43 -8.05 2.57 -10.94
CA HIS A 43 -8.33 3.47 -9.83
C HIS A 43 -8.34 2.73 -8.48
N VAL A 44 -7.51 3.11 -7.51
CA VAL A 44 -7.50 2.52 -6.16
C VAL A 44 -7.98 3.56 -5.14
N GLY A 45 -9.21 3.40 -4.66
CA GLY A 45 -9.74 4.20 -3.55
C GLY A 45 -9.06 3.81 -2.23
N LEU A 46 -8.40 4.77 -1.58
CA LEU A 46 -7.71 4.58 -0.32
C LEU A 46 -8.63 4.83 0.88
N ASN A 47 -8.24 4.30 2.04
CA ASN A 47 -8.84 4.62 3.35
C ASN A 47 -7.93 5.52 4.20
N ARG A 48 -6.64 5.59 3.86
CA ARG A 48 -5.59 6.37 4.52
C ARG A 48 -4.50 6.67 3.50
N GLU A 49 -3.93 7.87 3.51
CA GLU A 49 -2.95 8.29 2.49
C GLU A 49 -1.69 7.41 2.49
N GLU A 50 -1.25 6.98 3.68
CA GLU A 50 -0.04 6.17 3.84
C GLU A 50 -0.13 4.85 3.05
N ASN A 51 -1.29 4.20 3.00
CA ASN A 51 -1.48 2.98 2.19
C ASN A 51 -1.22 3.22 0.70
N GLY A 52 -1.46 4.43 0.21
CA GLY A 52 -1.17 4.79 -1.18
C GLY A 52 0.32 4.74 -1.49
N VAL A 53 1.18 4.98 -0.49
CA VAL A 53 2.62 4.87 -0.62
C VAL A 53 3.02 3.42 -0.86
N GLY A 54 2.54 2.49 -0.02
CA GLY A 54 2.82 1.05 -0.19
C GLY A 54 2.21 0.47 -1.46
N VAL A 55 0.94 0.78 -1.77
CA VAL A 55 0.32 0.34 -3.03
C VAL A 55 1.12 0.84 -4.25
N SER A 56 1.54 2.10 -4.25
CA SER A 56 2.33 2.65 -5.35
C SER A 56 3.70 1.97 -5.48
N ALA A 57 4.38 1.70 -4.35
CA ALA A 57 5.62 0.94 -4.33
C ALA A 57 5.44 -0.44 -5.00
N GLY A 58 4.40 -1.19 -4.62
CA GLY A 58 4.11 -2.49 -5.21
C GLY A 58 3.82 -2.43 -6.71
N VAL A 59 3.04 -1.44 -7.14
CA VAL A 59 2.73 -1.23 -8.57
C VAL A 59 4.02 -1.05 -9.36
N TYR A 60 4.94 -0.21 -8.88
CA TYR A 60 6.21 0.04 -9.57
C TYR A 60 7.13 -1.18 -9.56
N LEU A 61 7.21 -1.90 -8.43
CA LEU A 61 8.00 -3.13 -8.32
C LEU A 61 7.54 -4.22 -9.31
N ALA A 62 6.27 -4.19 -9.72
CA ALA A 62 5.69 -5.08 -10.73
C ALA A 62 5.58 -4.42 -12.13
N GLY A 63 6.33 -3.35 -12.39
CA GLY A 63 6.48 -2.74 -13.72
C GLY A 63 5.38 -1.77 -14.13
N GLY A 64 4.47 -1.42 -13.22
CA GLY A 64 3.46 -0.37 -13.43
C GLY A 64 3.99 1.04 -13.20
N LYS A 65 3.16 2.05 -13.49
CA LYS A 65 3.44 3.47 -13.28
C LYS A 65 2.38 4.08 -12.37
N PRO A 66 2.65 4.15 -11.05
CA PRO A 66 1.68 4.65 -10.07
C PRO A 66 1.63 6.18 -10.07
N LEU A 67 0.51 6.71 -9.59
CA LEU A 67 0.37 8.10 -9.16
C LEU A 67 -0.58 8.19 -7.97
N MET A 68 -0.32 9.11 -7.04
CA MET A 68 -1.22 9.40 -5.93
C MET A 68 -1.96 10.74 -6.14
N MET A 69 -3.26 10.77 -5.84
CA MET A 69 -4.06 11.99 -5.73
C MET A 69 -4.64 12.10 -4.33
N ILE A 70 -4.12 13.02 -3.54
CA ILE A 70 -4.49 13.15 -2.12
C ILE A 70 -4.67 14.62 -1.74
N GLN A 71 -5.18 14.84 -0.53
CA GLN A 71 -5.11 16.15 0.10
C GLN A 71 -3.70 16.39 0.67
N SER A 72 -3.22 17.63 0.65
CA SER A 72 -1.87 17.96 1.13
C SER A 72 -1.64 17.66 2.62
N THR A 73 -2.66 17.72 3.47
CA THR A 73 -2.52 17.32 4.88
C THR A 73 -2.20 15.84 5.04
N GLY A 74 -2.64 15.02 4.08
CA GLY A 74 -2.33 13.60 4.03
C GLY A 74 -0.86 13.28 3.82
N LEU A 75 -0.08 14.24 3.31
CA LEU A 75 1.38 14.12 3.28
C LEU A 75 1.93 14.02 4.71
N GLY A 76 1.37 14.78 5.66
CA GLY A 76 1.74 14.69 7.08
C GLY A 76 1.61 13.27 7.63
N ASN A 77 0.52 12.58 7.29
CA ASN A 77 0.28 11.18 7.68
C ASN A 77 1.21 10.17 6.99
N SER A 78 1.80 10.55 5.86
CA SER A 78 2.52 9.63 4.96
C SER A 78 4.03 9.87 4.93
N ILE A 79 4.54 10.92 5.58
CA ILE A 79 5.97 11.28 5.57
C ILE A 79 6.84 10.10 5.98
N ASN A 80 6.48 9.38 7.05
CA ASN A 80 7.30 8.26 7.51
C ASN A 80 7.39 7.15 6.45
N ALA A 81 6.27 6.81 5.79
CA ALA A 81 6.28 5.84 4.69
C ALA A 81 7.04 6.37 3.47
N LEU A 82 6.86 7.63 3.08
CA LEU A 82 7.59 8.23 1.96
C LEU A 82 9.10 8.16 2.20
N MET A 83 9.57 8.50 3.39
CA MET A 83 11.01 8.49 3.70
C MET A 83 11.55 7.06 3.82
N SER A 84 10.89 6.19 4.60
CA SER A 84 11.42 4.86 4.92
C SER A 84 11.12 3.76 3.89
N LEU A 85 10.28 4.04 2.89
CA LEU A 85 10.01 3.15 1.75
C LEU A 85 10.34 3.84 0.44
N THR A 86 9.61 4.88 0.04
CA THR A 86 9.75 5.45 -1.32
C THR A 86 11.14 6.05 -1.57
N VAL A 87 11.61 6.93 -0.69
CA VAL A 87 12.95 7.53 -0.79
C VAL A 87 14.03 6.47 -0.54
N THR A 88 13.87 5.65 0.49
CA THR A 88 14.87 4.63 0.88
C THR A 88 15.17 3.64 -0.25
N TYR A 89 14.17 3.25 -1.04
CA TYR A 89 14.33 2.29 -2.14
C TYR A 89 14.56 2.95 -3.50
N GLY A 90 14.49 4.28 -3.60
CA GLY A 90 14.48 4.99 -4.89
C GLY A 90 13.28 4.54 -5.74
N LEU A 91 12.07 4.68 -5.20
CA LEU A 91 10.84 4.35 -5.90
C LEU A 91 10.23 5.65 -6.46
N PRO A 92 9.93 5.72 -7.76
CA PRO A 92 9.30 6.89 -8.34
C PRO A 92 7.86 7.02 -7.88
N LEU A 93 7.48 8.21 -7.43
CA LEU A 93 6.12 8.46 -6.95
C LEU A 93 5.68 9.91 -7.21
N PRO A 94 5.02 10.18 -8.34
CA PRO A 94 4.34 11.45 -8.52
C PRO A 94 3.11 11.54 -7.60
N ILE A 95 2.99 12.66 -6.90
CA ILE A 95 1.87 12.93 -5.99
C ILE A 95 1.20 14.24 -6.40
N ILE A 96 -0.06 14.18 -6.82
CA ILE A 96 -0.90 15.37 -6.97
C ILE A 96 -1.57 15.64 -5.62
N ALA A 97 -1.08 16.66 -4.93
CA ALA A 97 -1.61 17.07 -3.64
C ALA A 97 -2.47 18.33 -3.80
N SER A 98 -3.76 18.22 -3.48
CA SER A 98 -4.62 19.38 -3.33
C SER A 98 -4.15 20.20 -2.12
N TRP A 99 -3.52 21.35 -2.36
CA TRP A 99 -2.86 22.15 -1.33
C TRP A 99 -3.86 22.94 -0.49
N ARG A 100 -4.23 22.38 0.67
CA ARG A 100 -5.14 23.01 1.64
C ARG A 100 -4.40 23.94 2.59
N GLY A 101 -5.13 24.81 3.29
CA GLY A 101 -4.55 25.72 4.28
C GLY A 101 -3.98 27.02 3.72
N VAL A 102 -4.15 27.28 2.41
CA VAL A 102 -3.56 28.42 1.70
C VAL A 102 -4.62 29.34 1.07
N TYR A 103 -4.95 29.15 -0.20
CA TYR A 103 -5.83 30.03 -0.96
C TYR A 103 -7.29 29.85 -0.55
N ASN A 104 -7.92 30.92 -0.05
CA ASN A 104 -9.32 30.98 0.40
C ASN A 104 -9.75 29.83 1.32
N GLU A 105 -8.82 29.28 2.13
CA GLU A 105 -9.14 28.21 3.06
C GLU A 105 -10.01 28.73 4.21
N LYS A 106 -11.12 28.03 4.45
CA LYS A 106 -12.06 28.34 5.55
C LYS A 106 -11.98 27.33 6.69
N ILE A 107 -11.40 26.15 6.46
CA ILE A 107 -11.24 25.13 7.49
C ILE A 107 -9.94 25.38 8.25
N GLU A 108 -10.06 25.95 9.45
CA GLU A 108 -8.90 26.33 10.28
C GLU A 108 -7.92 25.16 10.53
N ALA A 109 -8.42 23.94 10.70
CA ALA A 109 -7.60 22.74 10.90
C ALA A 109 -6.62 22.43 9.75
N GLN A 110 -6.87 22.96 8.54
CA GLN A 110 -6.00 22.78 7.39
C GLN A 110 -4.81 23.76 7.37
N VAL A 111 -4.95 24.90 8.04
CA VAL A 111 -4.04 26.06 7.90
C VAL A 111 -2.64 25.80 8.48
N PRO A 112 -2.45 25.23 9.69
CA PRO A 112 -1.13 25.10 10.30
C PRO A 112 -0.16 24.28 9.43
N LEU A 113 -0.58 23.07 9.04
CA LEU A 113 0.24 22.21 8.19
C LEU A 113 0.32 22.77 6.77
N GLY A 114 -0.78 23.25 6.21
CA GLY A 114 -0.83 23.78 4.84
C GLY A 114 0.21 24.87 4.57
N LYS A 115 0.34 25.84 5.48
CA LYS A 115 1.34 26.92 5.38
C LYS A 115 2.78 26.45 5.60
N ALA A 116 2.98 25.52 6.53
CA ALA A 116 4.31 25.00 6.85
C ALA A 116 4.82 23.98 5.82
N LEU A 117 3.94 23.41 5.02
CA LEU A 117 4.23 22.23 4.19
C LEU A 117 5.42 22.42 3.24
N PRO A 118 5.58 23.52 2.48
CA PRO A 118 6.78 23.72 1.65
C PRO A 118 8.08 23.61 2.45
N ASN A 119 8.16 24.27 3.61
CA ASN A 119 9.34 24.22 4.49
C ASN A 119 9.57 22.80 5.06
N VAL A 120 8.49 22.06 5.35
CA VAL A 120 8.60 20.66 5.78
C VAL A 120 9.14 19.77 4.66
N LEU A 121 8.66 19.96 3.42
CA LEU A 121 9.15 19.22 2.26
C LEU A 121 10.62 19.54 1.98
N ASP A 122 11.01 20.82 2.03
CA ASP A 122 12.41 21.26 1.90
C ASP A 122 13.30 20.62 2.97
N ALA A 123 12.88 20.66 4.24
CA ALA A 123 13.63 20.06 5.35
C ALA A 123 13.83 18.55 5.21
N LEU A 124 12.88 17.86 4.57
CA LEU A 124 12.95 16.42 4.28
C LEU A 124 13.66 16.11 2.95
N GLY A 125 14.01 17.12 2.15
CA GLY A 125 14.56 16.94 0.80
C GLY A 125 13.56 16.36 -0.20
N LEU A 126 12.25 16.46 0.07
CA LEU A 126 11.20 15.98 -0.83
C LEU A 126 10.95 17.01 -1.93
N LYS A 127 11.17 16.62 -3.18
CA LYS A 127 10.96 17.52 -4.32
C LYS A 127 9.49 17.88 -4.47
N TYR A 128 9.20 19.17 -4.65
CA TYR A 128 7.86 19.63 -4.96
C TYR A 128 7.85 20.74 -6.01
N THR A 129 6.70 20.91 -6.66
CA THR A 129 6.39 22.00 -7.59
C THR A 129 5.07 22.63 -7.15
N ILE A 130 5.04 23.95 -7.00
CA ILE A 130 3.82 24.70 -6.70
C ILE A 130 3.11 25.05 -8.01
N ILE A 131 1.81 24.78 -8.06
CA ILE A 131 0.91 25.14 -9.17
C ILE A 131 -0.16 26.07 -8.61
N ASP A 132 -0.08 27.38 -8.93
CA ASP A 132 -0.97 28.43 -8.40
C ASP A 132 -1.93 29.02 -9.44
N GLY A 133 -2.39 28.17 -10.36
CA GLY A 133 -3.40 28.54 -11.35
C GLY A 133 -3.47 27.59 -12.53
N SER A 134 -4.59 27.65 -13.26
CA SER A 134 -4.84 26.77 -14.41
C SER A 134 -3.85 26.97 -15.56
N SER A 135 -3.18 28.13 -15.67
CA SER A 135 -2.15 28.37 -16.68
C SER A 135 -0.85 27.59 -16.42
N GLN A 136 -0.66 27.06 -15.22
CA GLN A 136 0.51 26.29 -14.81
C GLN A 136 0.22 24.78 -14.74
N ILE A 137 -0.96 24.33 -15.17
CA ILE A 137 -1.36 22.92 -15.02
C ILE A 137 -0.44 21.96 -15.77
N ASP A 138 0.21 22.43 -16.85
CA ASP A 138 1.15 21.64 -17.63
C ASP A 138 2.40 21.22 -16.81
N LEU A 139 2.71 21.92 -15.70
CA LEU A 139 3.77 21.53 -14.76
C LEU A 139 3.51 20.18 -14.07
N VAL A 140 2.27 19.66 -14.12
CA VAL A 140 1.99 18.28 -13.68
C VAL A 140 2.80 17.28 -14.51
N GLU A 141 3.06 17.56 -15.78
CA GLU A 141 3.89 16.68 -16.60
C GLU A 141 5.33 16.63 -16.09
N GLU A 142 5.92 17.78 -15.77
CA GLU A 142 7.27 17.86 -15.20
C GLU A 142 7.36 17.04 -13.91
N VAL A 143 6.36 17.16 -13.03
CA VAL A 143 6.29 16.39 -11.78
C VAL A 143 6.26 14.88 -12.04
N VAL A 144 5.48 14.45 -13.05
CA VAL A 144 5.41 13.03 -13.41
C VAL A 144 6.74 12.55 -13.99
N GLN A 145 7.32 13.29 -14.94
CA GLN A 145 8.56 12.91 -15.61
C GLN A 145 9.72 12.87 -14.61
N ASP A 146 9.90 13.92 -13.81
CA ASP A 146 10.96 14.02 -12.82
C ASP A 146 10.92 12.87 -11.80
N ALA A 147 9.72 12.51 -11.32
CA ALA A 147 9.56 11.40 -10.38
C ALA A 147 10.12 10.09 -10.95
N PHE A 148 9.78 9.75 -12.20
CA PHE A 148 10.24 8.53 -12.87
C PHE A 148 11.70 8.60 -13.32
N ASP A 149 12.13 9.72 -13.90
CA ASP A 149 13.48 9.88 -14.45
C ASP A 149 14.55 9.94 -13.35
N ASN A 150 14.17 10.39 -12.15
CA ASN A 150 15.08 10.49 -11.00
C ASN A 150 14.76 9.49 -9.88
N GLU A 151 13.86 8.53 -10.12
CA GLU A 151 13.48 7.48 -9.16
C GLU A 151 13.15 8.01 -7.75
N ARG A 152 12.36 9.09 -7.67
CA ARG A 152 12.06 9.79 -6.41
C ARG A 152 10.60 10.20 -6.29
N PRO A 153 10.11 10.52 -5.07
CA PRO A 153 8.83 11.20 -4.95
C PRO A 153 8.92 12.65 -5.44
N HIS A 154 7.93 13.08 -6.23
CA HIS A 154 7.76 14.49 -6.60
C HIS A 154 6.31 14.91 -6.36
N ILE A 155 6.13 15.93 -5.54
CA ILE A 155 4.82 16.44 -5.14
C ILE A 155 4.42 17.66 -5.99
N ALA A 156 3.29 17.60 -6.69
CA ALA A 156 2.59 18.78 -7.18
C ALA A 156 1.71 19.36 -6.07
N LEU A 157 2.10 20.50 -5.49
CA LEU A 157 1.27 21.26 -4.56
C LEU A 157 0.34 22.18 -5.37
N ILE A 158 -0.90 21.73 -5.58
CA ILE A 158 -1.85 22.44 -6.44
C ILE A 158 -2.78 23.29 -5.59
N SER A 159 -2.67 24.62 -5.73
CA SER A 159 -3.55 25.61 -5.10
C SER A 159 -5.01 25.42 -5.56
N PRO A 160 -6.02 25.52 -4.66
CA PRO A 160 -7.42 25.42 -5.02
C PRO A 160 -7.87 26.40 -6.12
N LYS A 161 -7.19 27.56 -6.22
CA LYS A 161 -7.33 28.55 -7.29
C LYS A 161 -7.27 27.94 -8.71
N THR A 162 -6.52 26.86 -8.87
CA THR A 162 -6.36 26.13 -10.14
C THR A 162 -7.68 25.56 -10.68
N TRP A 163 -8.65 25.31 -9.80
CA TRP A 163 -9.90 24.63 -10.11
C TRP A 163 -11.13 25.56 -10.15
N GLU A 164 -10.99 26.85 -9.81
CA GLU A 164 -12.13 27.78 -9.67
C GLU A 164 -12.86 28.09 -10.99
N ASN A 165 -12.22 27.85 -12.13
CA ASN A 165 -12.83 27.99 -13.45
C ASN A 165 -13.70 26.76 -13.85
N GLY A 166 -13.82 25.77 -12.97
CA GLY A 166 -14.72 24.63 -13.14
C GLY A 166 -16.12 24.95 -12.62
N ASP A 167 -17.15 24.61 -13.39
CA ASP A 167 -18.55 24.69 -12.93
C ASP A 167 -18.68 23.96 -11.58
N ALA A 168 -19.44 24.49 -10.62
CA ALA A 168 -19.67 23.80 -9.35
C ALA A 168 -20.15 22.37 -9.64
N SER A 169 -19.48 21.36 -9.08
CA SER A 169 -19.85 19.98 -9.36
C SER A 169 -21.29 19.74 -8.93
N GLU A 170 -22.14 19.31 -9.86
CA GLU A 170 -23.43 18.72 -9.51
C GLU A 170 -23.21 17.69 -8.42
N GLU A 171 -23.93 17.87 -7.32
CA GLU A 171 -23.90 16.97 -6.18
C GLU A 171 -24.48 15.62 -6.63
N ARG A 172 -23.61 14.70 -7.02
CA ARG A 172 -24.00 13.34 -7.38
C ARG A 172 -24.05 12.50 -6.12
N THR A 173 -25.23 12.40 -5.54
CA THR A 173 -25.50 11.45 -4.46
C THR A 173 -25.41 10.03 -5.01
N VAL A 174 -24.62 9.19 -4.36
CA VAL A 174 -24.57 7.75 -4.67
C VAL A 174 -25.69 7.08 -3.86
N SER A 175 -26.49 6.22 -4.50
CA SER A 175 -27.52 5.48 -3.77
C SER A 175 -26.87 4.51 -2.78
N HIS A 176 -27.31 4.57 -1.52
CA HIS A 176 -26.89 3.59 -0.51
C HIS A 176 -27.52 2.24 -0.87
N LYS A 177 -26.70 1.28 -1.28
CA LYS A 177 -27.17 -0.08 -1.56
C LYS A 177 -27.37 -0.84 -0.24
N PRO A 178 -28.54 -1.44 0.03
CA PRO A 178 -28.74 -2.25 1.22
C PRO A 178 -27.76 -3.42 1.20
N ARG A 179 -27.07 -3.66 2.33
CA ARG A 179 -26.18 -4.79 2.52
C ARG A 179 -26.81 -5.74 3.53
N ARG A 180 -26.96 -7.02 3.17
CA ARG A 180 -27.43 -8.06 4.07
C ARG A 180 -26.27 -9.01 4.36
N MET A 181 -25.96 -9.20 5.64
CA MET A 181 -24.94 -10.14 6.10
C MET A 181 -25.54 -11.00 7.20
N ARG A 182 -25.26 -12.31 7.15
CA ARG A 182 -25.54 -13.25 8.23
C ARG A 182 -24.25 -14.04 8.46
N LEU A 183 -23.65 -13.85 9.63
CA LEU A 183 -22.44 -14.57 10.03
C LEU A 183 -22.79 -15.45 11.23
N ARG A 184 -22.49 -16.74 11.12
CA ARG A 184 -22.32 -17.63 12.27
C ARG A 184 -20.90 -18.14 12.18
N TYR A 185 -20.09 -17.80 13.16
CA TYR A 185 -18.68 -18.16 13.20
C TYR A 185 -18.38 -18.80 14.55
N GLU A 186 -17.87 -20.02 14.50
CA GLU A 186 -17.53 -20.83 15.65
C GLU A 186 -16.28 -21.61 15.27
N LYS A 187 -15.21 -21.45 16.03
CA LYS A 187 -13.90 -22.05 15.75
C LYS A 187 -13.20 -22.34 17.07
N GLU A 188 -12.60 -23.52 17.18
CA GLU A 188 -11.79 -23.89 18.33
C GLU A 188 -10.38 -23.30 18.17
N LEU A 189 -9.93 -22.53 19.15
CA LEU A 189 -8.58 -21.96 19.16
C LEU A 189 -7.65 -22.90 19.89
N LYS A 190 -6.75 -23.55 19.15
CA LYS A 190 -5.68 -24.38 19.73
C LYS A 190 -4.51 -23.51 20.15
N THR A 191 -3.73 -23.98 21.12
CA THR A 191 -2.44 -23.34 21.44
C THR A 191 -1.51 -23.44 20.23
N PRO A 192 -0.89 -22.34 19.77
CA PRO A 192 0.02 -22.41 18.64
C PRO A 192 1.25 -23.26 19.00
N GLU A 193 1.76 -24.05 18.05
CA GLU A 193 2.91 -24.93 18.27
C GLU A 193 4.22 -24.28 17.80
N MET A 194 4.15 -23.56 16.68
CA MET A 194 5.26 -22.94 15.96
C MET A 194 5.61 -21.56 16.54
N ARG A 195 6.88 -21.15 16.44
CA ARG A 195 7.24 -19.73 16.44
C ARG A 195 7.15 -19.18 15.01
N ARG A 196 7.23 -17.85 14.88
CA ARG A 196 7.23 -17.18 13.56
C ARG A 196 8.28 -17.77 12.61
N TYR A 197 9.50 -17.99 13.09
CA TYR A 197 10.57 -18.59 12.27
C TYR A 197 10.22 -19.98 11.76
N ASP A 198 9.61 -20.82 12.58
CA ASP A 198 9.22 -22.19 12.19
C ASP A 198 8.17 -22.12 11.08
N ALA A 199 7.18 -21.23 11.21
CA ALA A 199 6.20 -20.98 10.16
C ALA A 199 6.84 -20.45 8.87
N ILE A 200 7.75 -19.48 8.93
CA ILE A 200 8.48 -18.96 7.75
C ILE A 200 9.34 -20.06 7.12
N LYS A 201 9.96 -20.93 7.92
CA LYS A 201 10.73 -22.07 7.42
C LYS A 201 9.84 -23.01 6.60
N VAL A 202 8.69 -23.41 7.16
CA VAL A 202 7.72 -24.25 6.45
C VAL A 202 7.26 -23.56 5.16
N ILE A 203 6.83 -22.30 5.22
CA ILE A 203 6.43 -21.52 4.04
C ILE A 203 7.55 -21.51 2.98
N SER A 204 8.80 -21.30 3.38
CA SER A 204 9.94 -21.23 2.47
C SER A 204 10.19 -22.53 1.70
N GLU A 205 9.80 -23.68 2.23
CA GLU A 205 9.90 -24.97 1.53
C GLU A 205 8.97 -25.03 0.31
N TYR A 206 7.81 -24.35 0.39
CA TYR A 206 6.80 -24.29 -0.69
C TYR A 206 7.01 -23.13 -1.66
N LEU A 207 7.82 -22.12 -1.30
CA LEU A 207 8.11 -20.99 -2.19
C LEU A 207 8.83 -21.45 -3.47
N SER A 208 8.25 -21.13 -4.62
CA SER A 208 8.74 -21.46 -5.94
C SER A 208 8.88 -20.18 -6.78
N GLU A 209 7.85 -19.86 -7.56
CA GLU A 209 7.78 -18.77 -8.52
C GLU A 209 6.95 -17.59 -7.98
N GLU A 210 6.60 -17.56 -6.70
CA GLU A 210 5.76 -16.48 -6.18
C GLU A 210 6.60 -15.26 -5.81
N ALA A 211 6.06 -14.08 -6.11
CA ALA A 211 6.55 -12.81 -5.61
C ALA A 211 6.20 -12.70 -4.12
N VAL A 212 7.22 -12.65 -3.25
CA VAL A 212 7.05 -12.63 -1.80
C VAL A 212 7.41 -11.26 -1.26
N ILE A 213 6.50 -10.65 -0.52
CA ILE A 213 6.73 -9.38 0.18
C ILE A 213 6.78 -9.67 1.68
N ALA A 214 7.95 -9.46 2.31
CA ALA A 214 8.16 -9.79 3.71
C ALA A 214 8.18 -8.54 4.60
N ASN A 215 7.53 -8.64 5.77
CA ASN A 215 7.38 -7.53 6.70
C ASN A 215 8.70 -7.01 7.28
N ILE A 216 8.66 -5.80 7.84
CA ILE A 216 9.79 -5.10 8.42
C ILE A 216 10.43 -5.86 9.59
N GLY A 217 11.75 -5.81 9.65
CA GLY A 217 12.52 -6.25 10.80
C GLY A 217 12.77 -7.75 10.77
N VAL A 218 12.47 -8.43 11.87
CA VAL A 218 12.85 -9.84 12.06
C VAL A 218 12.24 -10.79 11.01
N PRO A 219 10.96 -10.69 10.59
CA PRO A 219 10.40 -11.58 9.56
C PRO A 219 11.19 -11.57 8.24
N SER A 220 11.59 -10.40 7.76
CA SER A 220 12.44 -10.28 6.56
C SER A 220 13.82 -10.91 6.76
N LYS A 221 14.44 -10.75 7.95
CA LYS A 221 15.74 -11.36 8.26
C LYS A 221 15.65 -12.88 8.33
N GLU A 222 14.58 -13.40 8.93
CA GLU A 222 14.32 -14.84 9.03
C GLU A 222 14.13 -15.45 7.64
N LEU A 223 13.30 -14.85 6.78
CA LEU A 223 13.12 -15.30 5.40
C LEU A 223 14.44 -15.21 4.59
N TYR A 224 15.20 -14.13 4.75
CA TYR A 224 16.50 -13.97 4.08
C TYR A 224 17.51 -15.05 4.49
N ALA A 225 17.59 -15.38 5.78
CA ALA A 225 18.47 -16.42 6.28
C ALA A 225 18.03 -17.83 5.83
N LEU A 226 16.72 -18.07 5.73
CA LEU A 226 16.16 -19.37 5.35
C LEU A 226 16.24 -19.63 3.84
N LYS A 227 15.84 -18.65 3.02
CA LYS A 227 15.74 -18.81 1.56
C LYS A 227 15.76 -17.46 0.84
N ASP A 228 16.96 -16.90 0.66
CA ASP A 228 17.13 -15.72 -0.19
C ASP A 228 16.80 -16.02 -1.66
N ARG A 229 15.98 -15.16 -2.30
CA ARG A 229 15.57 -15.27 -3.70
C ARG A 229 15.33 -13.88 -4.29
N ALA A 230 15.64 -13.67 -5.56
CA ALA A 230 15.31 -12.42 -6.26
C ALA A 230 13.82 -12.04 -6.15
N LEU A 231 12.92 -13.03 -6.14
CA LEU A 231 11.47 -12.87 -5.94
C LEU A 231 11.05 -12.53 -4.49
N ASN A 232 11.98 -12.37 -3.55
CA ASN A 232 11.68 -11.86 -2.22
C ASN A 232 12.01 -10.36 -2.15
N PHE A 233 10.98 -9.54 -1.91
CA PHE A 233 11.13 -8.15 -1.51
C PHE A 233 11.14 -8.06 0.01
N TYR A 234 12.28 -7.68 0.58
CA TYR A 234 12.42 -7.45 2.01
C TYR A 234 12.13 -6.00 2.33
N MET A 235 11.08 -5.74 3.10
CA MET A 235 10.74 -4.39 3.55
C MET A 235 11.64 -4.00 4.73
N LEU A 236 12.46 -2.95 4.57
CA LEU A 236 13.45 -2.50 5.56
C LEU A 236 12.89 -1.42 6.49
N GLY A 237 11.80 -0.75 6.08
CA GLY A 237 11.16 0.38 6.76
C GLY A 237 9.63 0.32 6.66
N SER A 238 8.92 1.35 7.12
CA SER A 238 7.47 1.52 6.89
C SER A 238 6.55 0.38 7.42
N LEU A 239 6.49 0.22 8.74
CA LEU A 239 5.54 -0.68 9.40
C LEU A 239 4.10 -0.45 8.90
N GLY A 240 3.36 -1.52 8.63
CA GLY A 240 2.01 -1.47 8.06
C GLY A 240 1.95 -1.36 6.53
N GLN A 241 3.08 -1.35 5.81
CA GLN A 241 3.08 -1.22 4.35
C GLN A 241 3.28 -2.52 3.56
N VAL A 242 3.58 -3.65 4.19
CA VAL A 242 3.86 -4.89 3.45
C VAL A 242 2.63 -5.43 2.70
N SER A 243 1.45 -5.44 3.32
CA SER A 243 0.18 -5.78 2.64
C SER A 243 -0.23 -4.75 1.57
N PRO A 244 -0.14 -3.43 1.79
CA PRO A 244 -0.27 -2.44 0.72
C PRO A 244 0.66 -2.68 -0.48
N ILE A 245 1.94 -2.99 -0.25
CA ILE A 245 2.91 -3.35 -1.31
C ILE A 245 2.44 -4.60 -2.05
N GLY A 246 2.05 -5.65 -1.33
CA GLY A 246 1.53 -6.87 -1.94
C GLY A 246 0.31 -6.65 -2.83
N LEU A 247 -0.64 -5.80 -2.41
CA LEU A 247 -1.76 -5.41 -3.25
C LEU A 247 -1.28 -4.71 -4.53
N GLY A 248 -0.34 -3.77 -4.42
CA GLY A 248 0.23 -3.08 -5.58
C GLY A 248 0.87 -4.02 -6.60
N VAL A 249 1.66 -4.98 -6.12
CA VAL A 249 2.28 -6.02 -6.96
C VAL A 249 1.21 -6.85 -7.66
N ALA A 250 0.25 -7.40 -6.89
CA ALA A 250 -0.81 -8.26 -7.41
C ALA A 250 -1.70 -7.57 -8.47
N LEU A 251 -1.88 -6.25 -8.40
CA LEU A 251 -2.63 -5.49 -9.41
C LEU A 251 -1.91 -5.39 -10.76
N LYS A 252 -0.61 -5.69 -10.82
CA LYS A 252 0.23 -5.47 -12.00
C LYS A 252 0.90 -6.71 -12.57
N THR A 253 1.01 -7.78 -11.79
CA THR A 253 1.51 -9.07 -12.27
C THR A 253 0.40 -10.13 -12.30
N LYS A 254 0.60 -11.18 -13.11
CA LYS A 254 -0.20 -12.41 -13.05
C LYS A 254 0.44 -13.47 -12.14
N ARG A 255 1.68 -13.25 -11.72
CA ARG A 255 2.41 -14.12 -10.80
C ARG A 255 1.68 -14.16 -9.46
N GLU A 256 1.68 -15.32 -8.81
CA GLU A 256 1.19 -15.42 -7.43
C GLU A 256 2.01 -14.50 -6.53
N THR A 257 1.32 -13.74 -5.70
CA THR A 257 1.88 -12.75 -4.78
C THR A 257 1.55 -13.17 -3.36
N MET A 258 2.57 -13.47 -2.57
CA MET A 258 2.45 -13.83 -1.16
C MET A 258 2.99 -12.70 -0.27
N VAL A 259 2.18 -12.27 0.69
CA VAL A 259 2.59 -11.31 1.71
C VAL A 259 2.80 -12.06 3.01
N LEU A 260 3.97 -11.88 3.63
CA LEU A 260 4.22 -12.31 5.01
C LEU A 260 4.08 -11.08 5.89
N ASP A 261 2.92 -10.93 6.53
CA ASP A 261 2.58 -9.81 7.41
C ASP A 261 2.46 -10.27 8.87
N GLY A 262 2.39 -9.31 9.80
CA GLY A 262 2.12 -9.57 11.21
C GLY A 262 0.77 -8.98 11.62
N ASP A 263 0.19 -9.50 12.69
CA ASP A 263 -1.05 -9.04 13.31
C ASP A 263 -1.00 -7.52 13.61
N GLY A 264 0.02 -7.05 14.32
CA GLY A 264 0.16 -5.63 14.65
C GLY A 264 0.29 -4.73 13.42
N SER A 265 1.00 -5.19 12.38
CA SER A 265 1.17 -4.46 11.12
C SER A 265 -0.14 -4.38 10.33
N LEU A 266 -0.91 -5.47 10.28
CA LEU A 266 -2.25 -5.48 9.69
C LEU A 266 -3.22 -4.58 10.45
N LEU A 267 -3.13 -4.50 11.78
CA LEU A 267 -3.96 -3.58 12.57
C LEU A 267 -3.64 -2.11 12.31
N MET A 268 -2.39 -1.80 11.98
CA MET A 268 -1.99 -0.46 11.52
C MET A 268 -2.47 -0.18 10.10
N SER A 269 -2.49 -1.20 9.23
CA SER A 269 -2.90 -1.08 7.83
C SER A 269 -4.39 -1.39 7.65
N ASN A 270 -5.23 -0.37 7.46
CA ASN A 270 -6.65 -0.58 7.13
C ASN A 270 -6.86 -0.99 5.65
N ILE A 271 -5.98 -1.86 5.13
CA ILE A 271 -5.85 -2.26 3.73
C ILE A 271 -6.83 -3.37 3.33
N LEU A 272 -7.27 -4.22 4.26
CA LEU A 272 -8.14 -5.37 3.95
C LEU A 272 -9.43 -5.00 3.20
N PRO A 273 -10.15 -3.91 3.54
CA PRO A 273 -11.31 -3.47 2.76
C PRO A 273 -10.96 -3.08 1.31
N ILE A 274 -9.76 -2.54 1.08
CA ILE A 274 -9.28 -2.18 -0.26
C ILE A 274 -8.96 -3.45 -1.05
N VAL A 275 -8.28 -4.41 -0.42
CA VAL A 275 -8.01 -5.74 -1.01
C VAL A 275 -9.32 -6.44 -1.39
N ALA A 276 -10.29 -6.48 -0.48
CA ALA A 276 -11.60 -7.09 -0.73
C ALA A 276 -12.43 -6.36 -1.81
N GLY A 277 -12.26 -5.05 -1.94
CA GLY A 277 -12.87 -4.25 -3.01
C GLY A 277 -12.21 -4.49 -4.37
N LYS A 278 -10.89 -4.73 -4.39
CA LYS A 278 -10.10 -4.96 -5.60
C LYS A 278 -10.14 -6.40 -6.09
N LYS A 279 -10.28 -7.36 -5.17
CA LYS A 279 -10.36 -8.81 -5.43
C LYS A 279 -9.25 -9.35 -6.35
N PRO A 280 -7.96 -9.11 -6.06
CA PRO A 280 -6.88 -9.71 -6.84
C PRO A 280 -6.90 -11.24 -6.70
N GLU A 281 -7.01 -11.94 -7.83
CA GLU A 281 -7.09 -13.42 -7.89
C GLU A 281 -5.77 -14.11 -7.53
N ASN A 282 -4.66 -13.38 -7.55
CA ASN A 282 -3.30 -13.88 -7.35
C ASN A 282 -2.66 -13.38 -6.03
N LEU A 283 -3.44 -12.91 -5.06
CA LEU A 283 -2.91 -12.41 -3.78
C LEU A 283 -3.21 -13.37 -2.61
N SER A 284 -2.18 -13.68 -1.84
CA SER A 284 -2.27 -14.42 -0.57
C SER A 284 -1.62 -13.61 0.55
N ILE A 285 -2.38 -13.27 1.59
CA ILE A 285 -1.87 -12.60 2.80
C ILE A 285 -1.72 -13.65 3.90
N VAL A 286 -0.49 -13.90 4.33
CA VAL A 286 -0.16 -14.76 5.46
C VAL A 286 0.11 -13.88 6.67
N CYS A 287 -0.83 -13.87 7.61
CA CYS A 287 -0.73 -13.17 8.89
C CYS A 287 -0.04 -14.09 9.91
N LEU A 288 1.20 -13.77 10.26
CA LEU A 288 1.97 -14.44 11.31
C LEU A 288 1.66 -13.76 12.64
N ASP A 289 0.66 -14.26 13.35
CA ASP A 289 0.09 -13.65 14.55
C ASP A 289 0.71 -14.26 15.81
N ASN A 290 1.58 -13.51 16.46
CA ASN A 290 2.16 -13.85 17.75
C ASN A 290 1.59 -13.02 18.91
N GLY A 291 0.62 -12.15 18.66
CA GLY A 291 0.04 -11.22 19.64
C GLY A 291 1.03 -10.21 20.26
N THR A 292 2.22 -10.02 19.65
CA THR A 292 3.26 -9.15 20.21
C THR A 292 4.02 -8.37 19.13
N TRP A 293 4.57 -7.23 19.51
CA TRP A 293 5.57 -6.51 18.71
C TRP A 293 6.93 -7.22 18.81
N GLY A 294 7.08 -8.33 18.10
CA GLY A 294 8.27 -9.21 18.21
C GLY A 294 9.60 -8.48 17.98
N SER A 295 9.65 -7.56 17.02
CA SER A 295 10.87 -6.79 16.70
C SER A 295 11.27 -5.76 17.79
N THR A 296 10.40 -5.42 18.73
CA THR A 296 10.65 -4.42 19.79
C THR A 296 10.65 -5.02 21.20
N GLY A 297 10.92 -6.32 21.30
CA GLY A 297 11.04 -7.04 22.58
C GLY A 297 9.74 -7.68 23.06
N ASP A 298 8.90 -8.16 22.14
CA ASP A 298 7.65 -8.88 22.44
C ASP A 298 6.67 -8.08 23.32
N GLN A 299 6.61 -6.77 23.13
CA GLN A 299 5.59 -5.94 23.80
C GLN A 299 4.20 -6.37 23.34
N PRO A 300 3.19 -6.46 24.22
CA PRO A 300 1.84 -6.87 23.83
C PRO A 300 1.27 -6.00 22.70
N ALA A 301 0.74 -6.64 21.66
CA ALA A 301 0.00 -5.97 20.61
C ALA A 301 -1.50 -5.88 20.98
N PRO A 302 -2.23 -4.85 20.51
CA PRO A 302 -3.68 -4.86 20.58
C PRO A 302 -4.24 -6.12 19.92
N TYR A 303 -5.17 -6.80 20.57
CA TYR A 303 -5.77 -8.02 20.03
C TYR A 303 -6.98 -7.70 19.15
N ALA A 304 -7.00 -8.27 17.95
CA ALA A 304 -8.22 -8.48 17.19
C ALA A 304 -8.09 -9.79 16.40
N ASP A 305 -9.22 -10.47 16.20
CA ASP A 305 -9.26 -11.66 15.37
C ASP A 305 -9.09 -11.25 13.90
N THR A 306 -7.86 -11.41 13.37
CA THR A 306 -7.51 -10.93 12.03
C THR A 306 -8.19 -11.71 10.90
N GLU A 307 -8.53 -12.99 11.11
CA GLU A 307 -9.37 -13.76 10.17
C GLU A 307 -10.76 -13.14 10.06
N LEU A 308 -11.40 -12.82 11.19
CA LEU A 308 -12.69 -12.15 11.21
C LEU A 308 -12.63 -10.73 10.63
N MET A 309 -11.51 -10.02 10.79
CA MET A 309 -11.28 -8.76 10.08
C MET A 309 -11.24 -8.96 8.56
N ALA A 310 -10.56 -10.01 8.07
CA ALA A 310 -10.54 -10.33 6.65
C ALA A 310 -11.95 -10.70 6.12
N ILE A 311 -12.68 -11.55 6.84
CA ILE A 311 -14.06 -11.95 6.51
C ILE A 311 -14.98 -10.72 6.48
N SER A 312 -14.92 -9.86 7.51
CA SER A 312 -15.75 -8.66 7.59
C SER A 312 -15.40 -7.61 6.53
N ALA A 313 -14.14 -7.56 6.10
CA ALA A 313 -13.72 -6.74 4.96
C ALA A 313 -14.26 -7.27 3.62
N GLY A 314 -14.56 -8.57 3.52
CA GLY A 314 -15.11 -9.23 2.33
C GLY A 314 -14.17 -10.23 1.67
N ILE A 315 -13.09 -10.65 2.35
CA ILE A 315 -12.21 -11.73 1.91
C ILE A 315 -12.82 -13.05 2.40
N ALA A 316 -13.38 -13.85 1.49
CA ALA A 316 -14.09 -15.08 1.83
C ALA A 316 -13.17 -16.30 1.97
N ASN A 317 -12.08 -16.34 1.20
CA ASN A 317 -11.12 -17.43 1.25
C ASN A 317 -10.15 -17.21 2.41
N THR A 318 -10.54 -17.69 3.59
CA THR A 318 -9.72 -17.59 4.79
C THR A 318 -9.44 -18.95 5.42
N LYS A 319 -8.26 -19.08 6.03
CA LYS A 319 -7.84 -20.24 6.81
C LYS A 319 -7.28 -19.78 8.15
N ARG A 320 -7.40 -20.61 9.18
CA ARG A 320 -6.72 -20.43 10.47
C ARG A 320 -5.89 -21.66 10.76
N VAL A 321 -4.65 -21.43 11.11
CA VAL A 321 -3.61 -22.43 11.26
C VAL A 321 -3.00 -22.30 12.65
N HIS A 322 -2.84 -23.43 13.34
CA HIS A 322 -2.27 -23.49 14.70
C HIS A 322 -1.03 -24.39 14.77
N THR A 323 -0.96 -25.39 13.88
CA THR A 323 0.09 -26.42 13.86
C THR A 323 0.85 -26.41 12.53
N GLU A 324 2.03 -27.02 12.53
CA GLU A 324 2.82 -27.18 11.30
C GLU A 324 2.10 -28.05 10.26
N GLU A 325 1.42 -29.11 10.70
CA GLU A 325 0.64 -29.99 9.83
C GLU A 325 -0.49 -29.24 9.11
N GLU A 326 -1.24 -28.42 9.85
CA GLU A 326 -2.28 -27.55 9.29
C GLU A 326 -1.67 -26.58 8.25
N LEU A 327 -0.51 -25.97 8.57
CA LEU A 327 0.17 -25.04 7.66
C LEU A 327 0.58 -25.71 6.34
N ARG A 328 1.19 -26.89 6.42
CA ARG A 328 1.63 -27.66 5.25
C ARG A 328 0.44 -28.04 4.36
N ALA A 329 -0.64 -28.55 4.97
CA ALA A 329 -1.84 -28.93 4.24
C ALA A 329 -2.50 -27.74 3.52
N ASP A 330 -2.56 -26.56 4.16
CA ASP A 330 -3.11 -25.34 3.54
C ASP A 330 -2.17 -24.78 2.45
N LEU A 331 -0.84 -24.89 2.60
CA LEU A 331 0.12 -24.46 1.58
C LEU A 331 0.08 -25.33 0.32
N GLU A 332 -0.08 -26.64 0.47
CA GLU A 332 -0.20 -27.58 -0.66
C GLU A 332 -1.38 -27.26 -1.59
N ARG A 333 -2.45 -26.69 -1.02
CA ARG A 333 -3.70 -26.37 -1.73
C ARG A 333 -3.93 -24.88 -1.91
N LEU A 334 -2.95 -24.05 -1.54
CA LEU A 334 -3.11 -22.59 -1.44
C LEU A 334 -3.62 -21.96 -2.75
N TYR A 335 -3.15 -22.47 -3.88
CA TYR A 335 -3.46 -21.94 -5.21
C TYR A 335 -4.57 -22.71 -5.96
N GLU A 336 -5.25 -23.66 -5.30
CA GLU A 336 -6.41 -24.36 -5.90
C GLU A 336 -7.62 -23.42 -6.07
N GLU A 337 -7.74 -22.43 -5.19
CA GLU A 337 -8.80 -21.41 -5.25
C GLU A 337 -8.19 -20.04 -5.55
N ALA A 338 -8.87 -19.25 -6.40
CA ALA A 338 -8.49 -17.88 -6.68
C ALA A 338 -8.58 -16.99 -5.42
N GLY A 339 -7.70 -15.99 -5.37
CA GLY A 339 -7.61 -15.01 -4.31
C GLY A 339 -8.70 -13.93 -4.35
N PRO A 340 -8.66 -12.97 -3.40
CA PRO A 340 -7.64 -12.84 -2.36
C PRO A 340 -7.79 -13.93 -1.28
N ARG A 341 -6.66 -14.49 -0.84
CA ARG A 341 -6.57 -15.50 0.22
C ARG A 341 -6.01 -14.89 1.50
N PHE A 342 -6.52 -15.31 2.65
CA PHE A 342 -6.02 -14.89 3.95
C PHE A 342 -5.72 -16.09 4.86
N LEU A 343 -4.45 -16.31 5.18
CA LEU A 343 -4.00 -17.36 6.09
C LEU A 343 -3.66 -16.72 7.44
N HIS A 344 -4.46 -17.00 8.46
CA HIS A 344 -4.21 -16.57 9.83
C HIS A 344 -3.41 -17.65 10.56
N VAL A 345 -2.09 -17.48 10.62
CA VAL A 345 -1.17 -18.44 11.23
C VAL A 345 -0.83 -17.98 12.64
N LEU A 346 -1.41 -18.64 13.63
CA LEU A 346 -1.12 -18.40 15.04
C LEU A 346 0.25 -19.00 15.38
N VAL A 347 1.11 -18.18 15.98
CA VAL A 347 2.47 -18.55 16.36
C VAL A 347 2.77 -18.08 17.78
N LYS A 348 3.77 -18.68 18.43
CA LYS A 348 4.27 -18.27 19.73
C LYS A 348 5.10 -16.97 19.61
N PRO A 349 5.06 -16.09 20.63
CA PRO A 349 6.01 -14.99 20.77
C PRO A 349 7.47 -15.46 20.78
N GLY A 350 8.39 -14.52 20.55
CA GLY A 350 9.82 -14.77 20.57
C GLY A 350 10.47 -14.82 19.19
N ASN A 351 11.62 -14.18 19.09
CA ASN A 351 12.51 -14.24 17.92
C ASN A 351 13.55 -15.34 18.11
N VAL A 352 14.04 -15.93 17.01
CA VAL A 352 15.22 -16.80 17.07
C VAL A 352 16.49 -15.94 16.99
N PRO A 353 17.53 -16.20 17.80
CA PRO A 353 18.74 -15.36 17.85
C PRO A 353 19.61 -15.37 16.57
N THR A 354 19.25 -16.16 15.56
CA THR A 354 20.15 -16.55 14.46
C THR A 354 20.04 -15.70 13.20
N ALA A 355 19.07 -14.79 13.09
CA ALA A 355 18.86 -14.02 11.87
C ALA A 355 19.77 -12.76 11.84
N GLU A 356 20.89 -12.83 11.10
CA GLU A 356 21.73 -11.68 10.79
C GLU A 356 20.93 -10.56 10.08
N ASN A 357 21.46 -9.34 10.09
CA ASN A 357 20.90 -8.28 9.26
C ASN A 357 21.02 -8.65 7.76
N ILE A 358 20.02 -8.25 6.99
CA ILE A 358 20.03 -8.40 5.54
C ILE A 358 21.22 -7.62 4.97
N LYS A 359 22.04 -8.30 4.15
CA LYS A 359 23.30 -7.75 3.59
C LYS A 359 23.06 -6.92 2.33
N LEU A 360 21.85 -6.93 1.80
CA LEU A 360 21.44 -6.19 0.62
C LEU A 360 21.02 -4.77 1.00
N SER A 361 21.43 -3.79 0.19
CA SER A 361 20.85 -2.44 0.25
C SER A 361 19.41 -2.44 -0.25
N ALA A 362 18.65 -1.39 0.09
CA ALA A 362 17.29 -1.19 -0.42
C ALA A 362 17.24 -1.18 -1.96
N GLU A 363 18.23 -0.54 -2.60
CA GLU A 363 18.37 -0.50 -4.06
C GLU A 363 18.65 -1.88 -4.66
N GLN A 364 19.48 -2.70 -4.02
CA GLN A 364 19.74 -4.09 -4.45
C GLN A 364 18.48 -4.94 -4.32
N ILE A 365 17.71 -4.78 -3.24
CA ILE A 365 16.43 -5.48 -3.03
C ILE A 365 15.43 -5.06 -4.12
N LYS A 366 15.27 -3.76 -4.38
CA LYS A 366 14.41 -3.25 -5.46
C LYS A 366 14.81 -3.84 -6.81
N SER A 367 16.07 -3.65 -7.20
CA SER A 367 16.54 -3.92 -8.57
C SER A 367 16.44 -5.40 -8.92
N ARG A 368 16.83 -6.29 -8.00
CA ARG A 368 16.75 -7.73 -8.23
C ARG A 368 15.30 -8.22 -8.29
N PHE A 369 14.40 -7.61 -7.51
CA PHE A 369 12.99 -7.99 -7.49
C PHE A 369 12.30 -7.57 -8.80
N ILE A 370 12.50 -6.33 -9.24
CA ILE A 370 11.98 -5.83 -10.51
C ILE A 370 12.46 -6.70 -11.68
N ALA A 371 13.74 -7.10 -11.68
CA ALA A 371 14.33 -7.89 -12.76
C ALA A 371 13.67 -9.27 -13.00
N VAL A 372 12.91 -9.80 -12.04
CA VAL A 372 12.26 -11.12 -12.15
C VAL A 372 10.74 -11.09 -11.94
N CYS A 373 10.20 -9.98 -11.42
CA CYS A 373 8.77 -9.81 -11.16
C CYS A 373 8.01 -9.29 -12.40
N VAL A 374 8.68 -8.45 -13.20
CA VAL A 374 8.21 -7.93 -14.50
C VAL A 374 8.52 -8.95 -15.58
#